data_AF-A0A2N3F3H2-F1
#
_entry.id   AF-A0A2N3F3H2-F1
#
_cell.length_a   1.000
_cell.length_b   1.000
_cell.length_c   1.000
_cell.angle_alpha   90.00
_cell.angle_beta   90.00
_cell.angle_gamma   90.00
#
_symmetry.space_group_name_H-M   'P 1'
#
loop_
_entity.id
_entity.type
_entity.pdbx_description
1 polymer ?
#
loop_
_entity_poly.entity_id
_entity_poly.type
_entity_poly.pdbx_seq_one_letter_code
_entity_poly.pdbx_strand_id
1 'polypeptide(L)' 'QYQKQRPEVWADGTVLDIDRLPAEWQERFGSLKNDPAALADTMLSRLAVPEIAPAWHDRLVSEWRRRIRGQNSP' A
#
# COMPACT_ATOMS: atom_id res chain seq x y z
N GLN A 1 -2.73 0.39 -11.92
CA GLN A 1 -2.66 1.57 -11.03
C GLN A 1 -4.03 2.23 -10.96
N TYR A 2 -4.56 2.81 -12.04
CA TYR A 2 -5.90 3.46 -12.05
C TYR A 2 -7.03 2.66 -11.39
N GLN A 3 -7.23 1.39 -11.79
CA GLN A 3 -8.28 0.55 -11.18
C GLN A 3 -8.11 0.33 -9.67
N LYS A 4 -6.87 0.28 -9.16
CA LYS A 4 -6.61 0.08 -7.72
C LYS A 4 -6.99 1.32 -6.90
N GLN A 5 -6.77 2.51 -7.47
CA GLN A 5 -7.03 3.79 -6.80
C GLN A 5 -8.52 4.12 -6.68
N ARG A 6 -9.38 3.47 -7.47
CA ARG A 6 -10.82 3.64 -7.36
C ARG A 6 -11.30 3.23 -5.96
N PRO A 7 -12.06 4.09 -5.24
CA PRO A 7 -12.55 3.81 -3.89
C PRO A 7 -13.34 2.50 -3.79
N GLU A 8 -14.15 2.20 -4.80
CA GLU A 8 -14.98 1.00 -4.89
C GLU A 8 -14.20 -0.29 -5.19
N VAL A 9 -12.90 -0.19 -5.45
CA VAL A 9 -12.01 -1.34 -5.68
C VAL A 9 -11.13 -1.53 -4.46
N TRP A 10 -9.98 -0.85 -4.40
CA TRP A 10 -9.00 -1.00 -3.30
C TRP A 10 -8.72 0.33 -2.58
N ALA A 11 -9.14 1.47 -3.14
CA ALA A 11 -8.82 2.81 -2.63
C ALA A 11 -7.31 3.05 -2.42
N ASP A 12 -6.46 2.39 -3.22
CA ASP A 12 -5.02 2.39 -3.05
C ASP A 12 -4.37 3.45 -3.95
N GLY A 13 -3.79 4.47 -3.33
CA GLY A 13 -3.16 5.61 -4.00
C GLY A 13 -2.08 5.19 -5.00
N THR A 14 -1.95 5.94 -6.09
CA THR A 14 -0.94 5.62 -7.10
C THR A 14 0.44 6.18 -6.73
N VAL A 15 1.48 5.39 -6.99
CA VAL A 15 2.89 5.82 -6.92
C VAL A 15 3.41 6.42 -8.22
N LEU A 16 2.55 6.54 -9.24
CA LEU A 16 2.92 7.12 -10.53
C LEU A 16 2.94 8.64 -10.42
N ASP A 17 3.93 9.26 -11.04
CA ASP A 17 3.95 10.69 -11.30
C ASP A 17 2.94 11.01 -12.42
N ILE A 18 1.79 11.56 -12.06
CA ILE A 18 0.67 11.82 -12.97
C ILE A 18 1.10 12.76 -14.11
N ASP A 19 1.89 13.79 -13.82
CA ASP A 19 2.28 14.83 -14.80
C ASP A 19 3.14 14.27 -15.93
N ARG A 20 3.72 13.09 -15.74
CA ARG A 20 4.54 12.38 -16.73
C ARG A 20 3.78 11.34 -17.54
N LEU A 21 2.50 11.13 -17.25
CA LEU A 21 1.65 10.21 -18.00
C LEU A 21 1.16 10.86 -19.31
N PRO A 22 0.74 10.07 -20.32
CA PRO A 22 0.01 10.59 -21.47
C PRO A 22 -1.27 11.34 -21.04
N ALA A 23 -1.69 12.35 -21.81
CA ALA A 23 -2.81 13.24 -21.47
C ALA A 23 -4.11 12.49 -21.11
N GLU A 24 -4.45 11.42 -21.84
CA GLU A 24 -5.61 10.57 -21.52
C GLU A 24 -5.57 10.03 -20.09
N TRP A 25 -4.38 9.63 -19.62
CA TRP A 25 -4.23 9.08 -18.28
C TRP A 25 -4.21 10.17 -17.22
N GLN A 26 -3.62 11.34 -17.51
CA GLN A 26 -3.71 12.51 -16.64
C GLN A 26 -5.16 12.87 -16.34
N GLU A 27 -5.99 12.93 -17.40
CA GLU A 27 -7.41 13.23 -17.29
C GLU A 27 -8.15 12.16 -16.48
N ARG A 28 -7.91 10.88 -16.77
CA ARG A 28 -8.52 9.77 -16.04
C ARG A 28 -8.21 9.84 -14.55
N PHE A 29 -6.94 9.93 -14.17
CA PHE A 29 -6.56 10.02 -12.76
C PHE A 29 -7.09 11.29 -12.09
N GLY A 30 -7.10 12.43 -12.78
CA GLY A 30 -7.65 13.69 -12.27
C GLY A 30 -9.17 13.66 -12.03
N SER A 31 -9.88 12.77 -12.73
CA SER A 31 -11.33 12.59 -12.56
C SER A 31 -11.74 11.72 -11.36
N LEU A 32 -10.78 11.01 -10.73
CA LEU A 32 -11.07 10.16 -9.58
C LEU A 32 -11.48 11.01 -8.38
N LYS A 33 -12.63 10.67 -7.79
CA LYS A 33 -13.04 11.25 -6.51
C LYS A 33 -12.21 10.63 -5.40
N ASN A 34 -11.59 11.47 -4.57
CA ASN A 34 -11.01 11.01 -3.32
C ASN A 34 -12.11 10.46 -2.42
N ASP A 35 -11.83 9.33 -1.76
CA ASP A 35 -12.71 8.80 -0.72
C ASP A 35 -12.74 9.81 0.45
N PRO A 36 -13.92 10.31 0.87
CA PRO A 36 -14.02 11.25 2.00
C PRO A 36 -13.54 10.66 3.33
N ALA A 37 -13.44 9.34 3.47
CA ALA A 37 -12.88 8.67 4.64
C ALA A 37 -11.35 8.53 4.57
N ALA A 38 -10.73 8.72 3.40
CA ALA A 38 -9.29 8.62 3.25
C ALA A 38 -8.57 9.88 3.76
N LEU A 39 -7.38 9.69 4.33
CA LEU A 39 -6.50 10.79 4.67
C LEU A 39 -5.97 11.45 3.40
N ALA A 40 -5.81 12.77 3.43
CA ALA A 40 -5.16 13.50 2.35
C ALA A 40 -3.71 13.01 2.18
N ASP A 41 -3.25 12.93 0.93
CA ASP A 41 -1.91 12.46 0.58
C ASP A 41 -0.79 13.27 1.26
N THR A 42 -1.00 14.58 1.40
CA THR A 42 -0.08 15.48 2.12
C THR A 42 0.04 15.14 3.60
N MET A 43 -1.05 14.65 4.22
CA MET A 43 -1.05 14.20 5.61
C MET A 43 -0.35 12.84 5.75
N LEU A 44 -0.61 11.91 4.83
CA LEU A 44 0.06 10.60 4.79
C LEU A 44 1.57 10.78 4.64
N SER A 45 2.02 11.62 3.70
CA SER A 45 3.43 11.92 3.47
C SER A 45 4.11 12.54 4.70
N ARG A 46 3.41 13.45 5.40
CA ARG A 46 3.92 14.10 6.61
C ARG A 46 4.08 13.14 7.78
N LEU A 47 3.19 12.14 7.89
CA LEU A 47 3.17 11.17 8.99
C LEU A 47 3.86 9.85 8.62
N ALA A 48 4.46 9.77 7.44
CA ALA A 48 5.12 8.56 6.97
C ALA A 48 6.26 8.19 7.92
N VAL A 49 6.19 6.97 8.45
CA VAL A 49 7.27 6.36 9.23
C VAL A 49 8.04 5.38 8.34
N PRO A 50 9.35 5.20 8.56
CA PRO A 50 10.13 4.22 7.81
C PRO A 50 9.52 2.82 7.91
N GLU A 51 9.63 2.06 6.83
CA GLU A 51 9.28 0.65 6.86
C GLU A 51 10.15 -0.11 7.88
N ILE A 52 9.57 -1.11 8.52
CA ILE A 52 10.29 -1.96 9.48
C ILE A 52 11.44 -2.65 8.73
N ALA A 53 12.62 -2.71 9.36
CA ALA A 53 13.78 -3.36 8.76
C ALA A 53 13.46 -4.81 8.33
N PRO A 54 13.81 -5.23 7.10
CA PRO A 54 13.43 -6.55 6.56
C PRO A 54 13.84 -7.74 7.44
N ALA A 55 14.93 -7.61 8.20
CA ALA A 55 15.41 -8.63 9.14
C ALA A 55 14.35 -9.05 10.19
N TRP A 56 13.42 -8.15 10.54
CA TRP A 56 12.33 -8.50 11.45
C TRP A 56 11.33 -9.48 10.83
N HIS A 57 11.05 -9.35 9.53
CA HIS A 57 10.17 -10.28 8.83
C HIS A 57 10.73 -11.70 8.87
N ASP A 58 12.01 -11.88 8.54
CA ASP A 58 12.66 -13.21 8.55
C ASP A 58 12.68 -13.83 9.94
N ARG A 59 12.93 -13.01 10.97
CA ARG A 59 12.90 -13.45 12.36
C ARG A 59 11.51 -13.88 12.80
N LEU A 60 10.47 -13.09 12.47
CA LEU A 60 9.08 -13.41 12.78
C LEU A 60 8.65 -14.72 12.13
N VAL A 61 8.92 -14.89 10.83
CA VAL A 61 8.56 -16.11 10.09
C VAL A 61 9.27 -17.33 10.65
N SER A 62 10.57 -17.21 10.94
CA SER A 62 11.38 -18.31 11.49
C SER A 62 10.88 -18.75 12.87
N GLU A 63 10.64 -17.79 13.78
CA GLU A 63 10.13 -18.08 15.11
C GLU A 63 8.70 -18.63 15.10
N TRP A 64 7.83 -18.11 14.23
CA TRP A 64 6.48 -18.65 14.06
C TRP A 64 6.51 -20.11 13.62
N ARG A 65 7.35 -20.45 12.62
CA ARG A 65 7.52 -21.85 12.18
C ARG A 65 8.02 -22.74 13.31
N ARG A 66 9.03 -22.28 14.06
CA ARG A 66 9.58 -23.04 15.20
C ARG A 66 8.52 -23.33 16.26
N ARG A 67 7.71 -22.33 16.62
CA ARG A 67 6.75 -22.43 17.72
C ARG A 67 5.45 -23.13 17.33
N ILE A 68 4.92 -22.87 16.14
CA ILE A 68 3.60 -23.38 15.73
C ILE A 68 3.72 -24.66 14.90
N ARG A 69 4.66 -24.70 13.95
CA ARG A 69 4.83 -25.88 13.08
C ARG A 69 5.60 -27.00 13.78
N GLY A 70 6.54 -26.65 14.67
CA GLY A 70 7.30 -27.61 15.49
C GLY A 70 6.51 -28.27 16.63
N GLN A 71 5.31 -27.77 16.98
CA GLN A 71 4.45 -28.38 18.01
C GLN A 71 3.57 -29.53 17.47
N ASN A 72 3.53 -29.74 16.14
CA ASN A 72 2.67 -30.73 15.48
C ASN A 72 3.46 -31.87 14.79
N SER A 73 4.73 -32.11 15.16
CA SER A 73 5.41 -33.34 14.78
C SER A 73 5.02 -34.47 15.76
N PRO A 74 4.51 -35.62 15.28
CA PRO A 74 4.32 -36.81 16.12
C PRO A 74 5.66 -37.36 16.63
#